data_AF-A0A1W7HDC3-F1
#
_entry.id   AF-A0A1W7HDC3-F1
#
_cell.length_a   1.000
_cell.length_b   1.000
_cell.length_c   1.000
_cell.angle_alpha   90.00
_cell.angle_beta   90.00
_cell.angle_gamma   90.00
#
_symmetry.space_group_name_H-M   'P 1'
#
loop_
_entity.id
_entity.type
_entity.pdbx_description
1 polymer ?
#
loop_
_entity_poly.entity_id
_entity_poly.type
_entity_poly.pdbx_seq_one_letter_code
_entity_poly.pdbx_strand_id
1 'polypeptide(L)'
;MSENLADLENDVEMLNSEVPFDNLVILKEFGNIVNLVKDEDFLETVPKAKLRRVKWLPMFNCLKQGIFDEMVQEISNMWEYESMPEKLEILEKQKEKFNDVGDCKKLWRPQLGDVKAQMKASDVQNLQNQKSLLESLAKEYEMRVNRLKNVISAKRGYLKALQLDLQKYQKKNEDFFSKISKKLECHDTFVSDIINNKINVEEESWTDKDLHFDEIK
;
A
#
# COMPACT_ATOMS: atom_id res chain seq x y z
N MET A 1 -35.48 -30.40 -36.95
CA MET A 1 -34.79 -31.70 -36.90
C MET A 1 -34.42 -31.91 -35.45
N SER A 2 -35.41 -32.35 -34.68
CA SER A 2 -35.57 -33.73 -34.20
C SER A 2 -34.69 -33.98 -32.98
N GLU A 3 -35.39 -34.05 -31.83
CA GLU A 3 -35.30 -35.11 -30.83
C GLU A 3 -33.94 -35.82 -30.74
N ASN A 4 -33.26 -35.59 -29.62
CA ASN A 4 -32.61 -36.65 -28.86
C ASN A 4 -32.79 -36.29 -27.38
N LEU A 5 -34.00 -36.55 -26.92
CA LEU A 5 -34.35 -36.74 -25.52
C LEU A 5 -34.32 -38.26 -25.32
N ALA A 6 -33.24 -38.77 -24.72
CA ALA A 6 -33.20 -40.08 -24.10
C ALA A 6 -31.98 -40.17 -23.18
N ASP A 7 -32.29 -40.33 -21.90
CA ASP A 7 -31.48 -41.10 -20.95
C ASP A 7 -30.28 -40.42 -20.27
N LEU A 8 -30.51 -39.23 -19.71
CA LEU A 8 -30.00 -38.95 -18.37
C LEU A 8 -31.19 -38.83 -17.42
N GLU A 9 -31.81 -39.97 -17.12
CA GLU A 9 -32.28 -40.22 -15.76
C GLU A 9 -31.04 -40.10 -14.87
N ASN A 10 -30.74 -38.87 -14.44
CA ASN A 10 -30.01 -38.69 -13.19
C ASN A 10 -30.96 -39.26 -12.14
N ASP A 11 -30.72 -40.52 -11.79
CA ASP A 11 -31.02 -41.04 -10.47
C ASP A 11 -30.59 -39.95 -9.48
N VAL A 12 -31.59 -39.18 -9.02
CA VAL A 12 -31.48 -38.47 -7.76
C VAL A 12 -31.41 -39.60 -6.76
N GLU A 13 -30.18 -40.08 -6.51
CA GLU A 13 -29.86 -40.75 -5.27
C GLU A 13 -30.34 -39.80 -4.17
N MET A 14 -31.56 -40.06 -3.69
CA MET A 14 -32.06 -39.61 -2.40
C MET A 14 -31.14 -40.26 -1.38
N LEU A 15 -29.94 -39.72 -1.27
CA LEU A 15 -29.05 -39.91 -0.14
C LEU A 15 -29.84 -39.34 1.04
N ASN A 16 -30.63 -40.20 1.66
CA ASN A 16 -31.17 -40.02 3.00
C ASN A 16 -30.00 -40.04 4.00
N SER A 17 -29.03 -39.13 3.84
CA SER A 17 -28.25 -38.72 4.98
C SER A 17 -29.19 -37.87 5.82
N GLU A 18 -29.59 -38.41 6.97
CA GLU A 18 -30.22 -37.61 8.03
C GLU A 18 -29.25 -36.48 8.36
N VAL A 19 -29.48 -35.31 7.78
CA VAL A 19 -28.74 -34.11 8.09
C VAL A 19 -29.29 -33.62 9.44
N PRO A 20 -28.48 -33.58 10.51
CA PRO A 20 -28.95 -33.13 11.81
C PRO A 20 -29.30 -31.64 11.74
N PHE A 21 -30.57 -31.32 12.01
CA PHE A 21 -31.06 -29.95 12.05
C PHE A 21 -31.22 -29.48 13.49
N ASP A 22 -30.30 -28.63 13.93
CA ASP A 22 -30.15 -28.30 15.35
C ASP A 22 -30.90 -27.02 15.78
N ASN A 23 -31.79 -26.48 14.94
CA ASN A 23 -32.60 -25.31 15.32
C ASN A 23 -33.85 -25.72 16.11
N LEU A 24 -33.69 -25.79 17.44
CA LEU A 24 -34.73 -26.18 18.39
C LEU A 24 -36.01 -25.33 18.32
N VAL A 25 -35.92 -24.07 17.90
CA VAL A 25 -37.10 -23.20 17.77
C VAL A 25 -37.96 -23.65 16.59
N ILE A 26 -37.33 -23.91 15.44
CA ILE A 26 -38.02 -24.37 14.24
C ILE A 26 -38.58 -25.78 14.45
N LEU A 27 -37.80 -26.68 15.07
CA LEU A 27 -38.27 -28.03 15.42
C LEU A 27 -39.51 -28.00 16.32
N LYS A 28 -39.57 -27.08 17.28
CA LYS A 28 -40.74 -26.90 18.14
C LYS A 28 -41.97 -26.48 17.34
N GLU A 29 -41.82 -25.60 16.34
CA GLU A 29 -42.93 -25.19 15.48
C GLU A 29 -43.42 -26.32 14.58
N PHE A 30 -42.55 -27.19 14.05
CA PHE A 30 -43.00 -28.41 13.35
C PHE A 30 -43.79 -29.32 14.28
N GLY A 31 -43.34 -29.47 15.53
CA GLY A 31 -44.08 -30.19 16.56
C GLY A 31 -45.46 -29.57 16.82
N ASN A 32 -45.58 -28.25 16.86
CA ASN A 32 -46.86 -27.56 17.02
C ASN A 32 -47.80 -27.83 15.82
N ILE A 33 -47.27 -27.81 14.59
CA ILE A 33 -48.04 -28.06 13.36
C ILE A 33 -48.58 -29.49 13.35
N VAL A 34 -47.73 -30.48 13.62
CA VAL A 34 -48.11 -31.90 13.61
C VAL A 34 -49.13 -32.21 14.72
N ASN A 35 -49.03 -31.52 15.87
CA ASN A 35 -49.97 -31.66 16.98
C ASN A 35 -51.23 -30.80 16.85
N LEU A 36 -51.37 -30.00 15.79
CA LEU A 36 -52.57 -29.21 15.53
C LEU A 36 -53.79 -30.12 15.29
N VAL A 37 -53.58 -31.26 14.64
CA VAL A 37 -54.63 -32.26 14.44
C VAL A 37 -54.68 -33.16 15.66
N LYS A 38 -55.76 -33.05 16.42
CA LYS A 38 -55.95 -33.86 17.63
C LYS A 38 -56.38 -35.28 17.28
N ASP A 39 -56.09 -36.18 18.20
CA ASP A 39 -56.43 -37.60 18.05
C ASP A 39 -57.94 -37.81 18.02
N GLU A 40 -58.70 -37.01 18.77
CA GLU A 40 -60.17 -37.05 18.76
C GLU A 40 -60.74 -36.68 17.39
N ASP A 41 -60.28 -35.57 16.82
CA ASP A 41 -60.73 -35.07 15.51
C ASP A 41 -60.44 -36.10 14.41
N PHE A 42 -59.26 -36.73 14.45
CA PHE A 42 -58.92 -37.79 13.51
C PHE A 42 -59.86 -39.01 13.65
N LEU A 43 -60.12 -39.45 14.89
CA LEU A 43 -60.98 -40.60 15.15
C LEU A 43 -62.45 -40.40 14.77
N GLU A 44 -62.91 -39.16 14.66
CA GLU A 44 -64.24 -38.84 14.14
C GLU A 44 -64.35 -39.06 12.62
N THR A 45 -63.25 -38.89 11.89
CA THR A 45 -63.22 -39.02 10.41
C THR A 45 -63.02 -40.45 9.90
N VAL A 46 -62.43 -41.34 10.71
CA VAL A 46 -62.13 -42.71 10.25
C VAL A 46 -63.37 -43.62 10.23
N PRO A 47 -63.52 -44.50 9.22
CA PRO A 47 -64.69 -45.38 9.10
C PRO A 47 -64.72 -46.47 10.18
N LYS A 48 -65.44 -46.20 11.28
CA LYS A 48 -65.57 -47.07 12.47
C LYS A 48 -66.21 -48.44 12.20
N ALA A 49 -67.01 -48.56 11.12
CA ALA A 49 -67.84 -49.73 10.87
C ALA A 49 -67.14 -50.90 10.15
N LYS A 50 -66.07 -50.67 9.37
CA LYS A 50 -65.51 -51.67 8.44
C LYS A 50 -64.17 -52.29 8.87
N LEU A 51 -63.43 -51.65 9.77
CA LEU A 51 -62.04 -52.00 10.07
C LEU A 51 -61.76 -52.09 11.59
N ARG A 52 -62.52 -52.92 12.32
CA ARG A 52 -62.35 -53.14 13.77
C ARG A 52 -60.96 -53.66 14.19
N ARG A 53 -60.18 -54.22 13.26
CA ARG A 53 -58.84 -54.78 13.52
C ARG A 53 -57.72 -53.75 13.38
N VAL A 54 -57.99 -52.56 12.84
CA VAL A 54 -56.97 -51.52 12.64
C VAL A 54 -56.86 -50.68 13.91
N LYS A 55 -55.65 -50.57 14.45
CA LYS A 55 -55.34 -49.66 15.55
C LYS A 55 -55.07 -48.27 14.95
N TRP A 56 -56.14 -47.50 14.76
CA TRP A 56 -56.09 -46.18 14.11
C TRP A 56 -55.21 -45.16 14.82
N LEU A 57 -55.19 -45.15 16.17
CA LEU A 57 -54.34 -44.23 16.95
C LEU A 57 -52.83 -44.46 16.71
N PRO A 58 -52.29 -45.69 16.86
CA PRO A 58 -50.90 -45.97 16.49
C PRO A 58 -50.57 -45.60 15.04
N MET A 59 -51.46 -45.90 14.10
CA MET A 59 -51.25 -45.55 12.69
C MET A 59 -51.21 -44.04 12.46
N PHE A 60 -52.08 -43.29 13.15
CA PHE A 60 -52.08 -41.83 13.10
C PHE A 60 -50.83 -41.22 13.74
N ASN A 61 -50.35 -41.78 14.85
CA ASN A 61 -49.10 -41.37 15.46
C ASN A 61 -47.89 -41.65 14.57
N CYS A 62 -47.87 -42.79 13.87
CA CYS A 62 -46.85 -43.06 12.86
C CYS A 62 -46.92 -42.06 11.69
N LEU A 63 -48.12 -41.69 11.24
CA LEU A 63 -48.30 -40.69 10.18
C LEU A 63 -47.83 -39.30 10.65
N LYS A 64 -48.19 -38.90 11.87
CA LYS A 64 -47.71 -37.66 12.51
C LYS A 64 -46.18 -37.62 12.56
N GLN A 65 -45.56 -38.71 13.01
CA GLN A 65 -44.11 -38.82 13.07
C GLN A 65 -43.50 -38.77 11.67
N GLY A 66 -44.06 -39.48 10.68
CA GLY A 66 -43.57 -39.44 9.30
C GLY A 66 -43.64 -38.04 8.69
N ILE A 67 -44.74 -37.31 8.90
CA ILE A 67 -44.87 -35.91 8.45
C ILE A 67 -43.83 -35.02 9.15
N PHE A 68 -43.61 -35.21 10.45
CA PHE A 68 -42.59 -34.48 11.20
C PHE A 68 -41.19 -34.75 10.63
N ASP A 69 -40.83 -36.02 10.40
CA ASP A 69 -39.53 -36.43 9.90
C ASP A 69 -39.30 -35.89 8.47
N GLU A 70 -40.32 -35.91 7.60
CA GLU A 70 -40.26 -35.32 6.26
C GLU A 70 -40.07 -33.79 6.32
N MET A 71 -40.78 -33.09 7.21
CA MET A 71 -40.61 -31.64 7.41
C MET A 71 -39.18 -31.31 7.88
N VAL A 72 -38.63 -32.11 8.79
CA VAL A 72 -37.26 -31.95 9.26
C VAL A 72 -36.29 -32.16 8.11
N GLN A 73 -36.40 -33.27 7.38
CA GLN A 73 -35.47 -33.59 6.30
C GLN A 73 -35.49 -32.53 5.19
N GLU A 74 -36.67 -32.10 4.75
CA GLU A 74 -36.79 -31.08 3.70
C GLU A 74 -36.13 -29.77 4.12
N ILE A 75 -36.32 -29.37 5.38
CA ILE A 75 -35.74 -28.15 5.92
C ILE A 75 -34.24 -28.30 6.13
N SER A 76 -33.75 -29.46 6.57
CA SER A 76 -32.32 -29.75 6.63
C SER A 76 -31.67 -29.59 5.26
N ASN A 77 -32.26 -30.18 4.22
CA ASN A 77 -31.76 -30.10 2.84
C ASN A 77 -31.72 -28.65 2.35
N MET A 78 -32.80 -27.89 2.57
CA MET A 78 -32.86 -26.46 2.24
C MET A 78 -31.85 -25.63 3.04
N TRP A 79 -31.62 -25.97 4.31
CA TRP A 79 -30.70 -25.28 5.20
C TRP A 79 -29.25 -25.41 4.74
N GLU A 80 -28.86 -26.60 4.31
CA GLU A 80 -27.55 -26.85 3.71
C GLU A 80 -27.44 -26.23 2.32
N TYR A 81 -28.43 -26.43 1.45
CA TYR A 81 -28.44 -25.88 0.09
C TYR A 81 -28.27 -24.36 0.08
N GLU A 82 -28.98 -23.66 0.97
CA GLU A 82 -28.87 -22.21 1.10
C GLU A 82 -27.65 -21.75 1.90
N SER A 83 -26.81 -22.67 2.42
CA SER A 83 -25.67 -22.35 3.28
C SER A 83 -26.07 -21.45 4.45
N MET A 84 -27.22 -21.76 5.07
CA MET A 84 -27.78 -20.97 6.16
C MET A 84 -26.85 -20.77 7.37
N PRO A 85 -26.03 -21.77 7.78
CA PRO A 85 -25.08 -21.58 8.88
C PRO A 85 -24.10 -20.42 8.61
N GLU A 86 -23.53 -20.35 7.41
CA GLU A 86 -22.59 -19.29 7.04
C GLU A 86 -23.28 -17.92 7.01
N LYS A 87 -24.48 -17.85 6.42
CA LYS A 87 -25.28 -16.62 6.38
C LYS A 87 -25.60 -16.10 7.78
N LEU A 88 -25.95 -16.99 8.71
CA LEU A 88 -26.22 -16.63 10.11
C LEU A 88 -24.96 -16.18 10.84
N GLU A 89 -23.83 -16.84 10.62
CA GLU A 89 -22.55 -16.42 11.21
C GLU A 89 -22.14 -15.03 10.71
N ILE A 90 -22.30 -14.75 9.41
CA ILE A 90 -22.05 -13.43 8.84
C ILE A 90 -22.96 -12.38 9.48
N LEU A 91 -24.25 -12.70 9.67
CA LEU A 91 -25.20 -11.80 10.31
C LEU A 91 -24.83 -11.49 11.77
N GLU A 92 -24.41 -12.49 12.54
CA GLU A 92 -24.01 -12.27 13.94
C GLU A 92 -22.73 -11.43 14.01
N LYS A 93 -21.72 -11.71 13.16
CA LYS A 93 -20.51 -10.87 13.05
C LYS A 93 -20.84 -9.42 12.67
N GLN A 94 -21.80 -9.22 11.76
CA GLN A 94 -22.24 -7.87 11.38
C GLN A 94 -22.95 -7.18 12.54
N LYS A 95 -23.84 -7.89 13.24
CA LYS A 95 -24.53 -7.38 14.42
C LYS A 95 -23.54 -6.96 15.51
N GLU A 96 -22.55 -7.79 15.84
CA GLU A 96 -21.48 -7.43 16.78
C GLU A 96 -20.71 -6.19 16.32
N LYS A 97 -20.29 -6.14 15.06
CA LYS A 97 -19.54 -5.02 14.49
C LYS A 97 -20.27 -3.68 14.57
N PHE A 98 -21.59 -3.69 14.45
CA PHE A 98 -22.41 -2.49 14.45
C PHE A 98 -23.14 -2.24 15.79
N ASN A 99 -22.95 -3.10 16.79
CA ASN A 99 -23.59 -3.00 18.10
C ASN A 99 -23.20 -1.70 18.83
N ASP A 100 -21.97 -1.22 18.61
CA ASP A 100 -21.45 0.01 19.22
C ASP A 100 -21.87 1.30 18.50
N VAL A 101 -22.48 1.20 17.31
CA VAL A 101 -22.98 2.35 16.57
C VAL A 101 -24.36 2.71 17.14
N GLY A 102 -24.36 3.40 18.29
CA GLY A 102 -25.55 3.65 19.09
C GLY A 102 -26.81 4.06 18.32
N ASP A 103 -27.96 3.71 18.88
CA ASP A 103 -29.31 3.71 18.29
C ASP A 103 -29.76 5.00 17.59
N CYS A 104 -29.09 6.12 17.86
CA CYS A 104 -29.44 7.43 17.29
C CYS A 104 -28.91 7.66 15.86
N LYS A 105 -28.04 6.78 15.32
CA LYS A 105 -27.50 6.94 13.97
C LYS A 105 -28.15 5.96 12.99
N LYS A 106 -29.00 6.49 12.11
CA LYS A 106 -29.52 5.72 10.97
C LYS A 106 -28.37 5.34 10.05
N LEU A 107 -27.99 4.06 10.06
CA LEU A 107 -26.99 3.51 9.15
C LEU A 107 -27.49 3.63 7.71
N TRP A 108 -26.57 3.97 6.80
CA TRP A 108 -26.87 4.00 5.38
C TRP A 108 -27.29 2.61 4.90
N ARG A 109 -28.27 2.57 4.00
CA ARG A 109 -28.75 1.36 3.32
C ARG A 109 -28.79 1.66 1.82
N PRO A 110 -28.33 0.73 0.98
CA PRO A 110 -28.49 0.86 -0.47
C PRO A 110 -29.97 1.13 -0.80
N GLN A 111 -30.24 2.21 -1.52
CA GLN A 111 -31.57 2.49 -2.07
C GLN A 111 -31.69 1.76 -3.41
N LEU A 112 -32.83 1.09 -3.63
CA LEU A 112 -33.15 0.48 -4.92
C LEU A 112 -33.12 1.55 -6.03
N GLY A 113 -32.36 1.30 -7.10
CA GLY A 113 -32.25 2.19 -8.27
C GLY A 113 -31.10 3.20 -8.23
N ASP A 114 -30.43 3.42 -7.09
CA ASP A 114 -29.25 4.31 -7.02
C ASP A 114 -27.93 3.54 -7.07
N VAL A 115 -27.73 2.81 -8.18
CA VAL A 115 -26.50 2.04 -8.44
C VAL A 115 -25.27 2.97 -8.42
N LYS A 116 -25.43 4.22 -8.86
CA LYS A 116 -24.35 5.21 -8.88
C LYS A 116 -23.87 5.57 -7.47
N ALA A 117 -24.78 5.78 -6.51
CA ALA A 117 -24.37 6.02 -5.12
C ALA A 117 -23.75 4.78 -4.48
N GLN A 118 -24.23 3.58 -4.82
CA GLN A 118 -23.67 2.32 -4.32
C GLN A 118 -22.23 2.10 -4.82
N MET A 119 -21.99 2.29 -6.12
CA MET A 119 -20.65 2.21 -6.71
C MET A 119 -19.72 3.25 -6.09
N LYS A 120 -20.18 4.50 -5.95
CA LYS A 120 -19.39 5.55 -5.28
C LYS A 120 -19.01 5.18 -3.86
N ALA A 121 -19.95 4.64 -3.07
CA ALA A 121 -19.69 4.22 -1.70
C ALA A 121 -18.66 3.08 -1.66
N SER A 122 -18.75 2.12 -2.59
CA SER A 122 -17.76 1.05 -2.73
C SER A 122 -16.38 1.57 -3.11
N ASP A 123 -16.31 2.57 -3.98
CA ASP A 123 -15.05 3.13 -4.48
C ASP A 123 -14.32 4.02 -3.47
N VAL A 124 -15.02 4.54 -2.44
CA VAL A 124 -14.40 5.43 -1.44
C VAL A 124 -13.17 4.80 -0.79
N GLN A 125 -13.25 3.53 -0.39
CA GLN A 125 -12.14 2.85 0.27
C GLN A 125 -10.95 2.67 -0.67
N ASN A 126 -11.20 2.31 -1.94
CA ASN A 126 -10.15 2.18 -2.96
C ASN A 126 -9.47 3.52 -3.23
N LEU A 127 -10.24 4.59 -3.36
CA LEU A 127 -9.72 5.95 -3.56
C LEU A 127 -8.93 6.45 -2.36
N GLN A 128 -9.35 6.13 -1.13
CA GLN A 128 -8.61 6.46 0.08
C GLN A 128 -7.26 5.74 0.13
N ASN A 129 -7.22 4.45 -0.22
CA ASN A 129 -5.98 3.68 -0.29
C ASN A 129 -5.02 4.23 -1.36
N GLN A 130 -5.54 4.54 -2.56
CA GLN A 130 -4.76 5.14 -3.63
C GLN A 130 -4.21 6.51 -3.24
N LYS A 131 -5.03 7.36 -2.60
CA LYS A 131 -4.59 8.66 -2.10
C LYS A 131 -3.44 8.52 -1.10
N SER A 132 -3.57 7.64 -0.12
CA SER A 132 -2.53 7.39 0.89
C SER A 132 -1.21 6.94 0.26
N LEU A 133 -1.27 6.05 -0.74
CA LEU A 133 -0.10 5.60 -1.49
C LEU A 133 0.55 6.73 -2.30
N LEU A 134 -0.25 7.55 -2.98
CA LEU A 134 0.29 8.67 -3.75
C LEU A 134 0.94 9.73 -2.85
N GLU A 135 0.35 10.00 -1.69
CA GLU A 135 0.93 10.91 -0.70
C GLU A 135 2.25 10.39 -0.12
N SER A 136 2.38 9.08 0.11
CA SER A 136 3.63 8.49 0.61
C SER A 136 4.75 8.56 -0.43
N LEU A 137 4.44 8.23 -1.69
CA LEU A 137 5.38 8.34 -2.80
C LEU A 137 5.81 9.79 -3.04
N ALA A 138 4.88 10.74 -3.01
CA ALA A 138 5.18 12.16 -3.17
C ALA A 138 6.18 12.64 -2.10
N LYS A 139 5.96 12.27 -0.83
CA LYS A 139 6.88 12.58 0.27
C LYS A 139 8.27 11.96 0.07
N GLU A 140 8.33 10.71 -0.40
CA GLU A 140 9.60 10.06 -0.71
C GLU A 140 10.38 10.81 -1.80
N TYR A 141 9.70 11.20 -2.88
CA TYR A 141 10.30 11.98 -3.96
C TYR A 141 10.80 13.35 -3.47
N GLU A 142 10.02 14.07 -2.67
CA GLU A 142 10.44 15.34 -2.09
C GLU A 142 11.70 15.19 -1.23
N MET A 143 11.78 14.16 -0.38
CA MET A 143 12.97 13.87 0.41
C MET A 143 14.20 13.62 -0.47
N ARG A 144 14.04 12.84 -1.55
CA ARG A 144 15.12 12.53 -2.50
C ARG A 144 15.60 13.78 -3.23
N VAL A 145 14.67 14.64 -3.67
CA VAL A 145 14.99 15.92 -4.32
C VAL A 145 15.74 16.84 -3.36
N ASN A 146 15.27 16.97 -2.11
CA ASN A 146 15.94 17.79 -1.10
C ASN A 146 17.36 17.30 -0.81
N ARG A 147 17.56 15.97 -0.73
CA ARG A 147 18.91 15.39 -0.58
C ARG A 147 19.82 15.75 -1.75
N LEU A 148 19.33 15.61 -2.98
CA LEU A 148 20.09 15.97 -4.19
C LEU A 148 20.41 17.47 -4.24
N LYS A 149 19.47 18.33 -3.87
CA LYS A 149 19.67 19.78 -3.80
C LYS A 149 20.79 20.15 -2.83
N ASN A 150 20.83 19.51 -1.66
CA ASN A 150 21.90 19.71 -0.68
C ASN A 150 23.27 19.27 -1.22
N VAL A 151 23.33 18.11 -1.89
CA VAL A 151 24.56 17.64 -2.54
C VAL A 151 25.04 18.61 -3.61
N ILE A 152 24.14 19.08 -4.49
CA ILE A 152 24.48 20.05 -5.53
C ILE A 152 24.99 21.35 -4.92
N SER A 153 24.34 21.85 -3.86
CA SER A 153 24.78 23.05 -3.15
C SER A 153 26.21 22.90 -2.60
N ALA A 154 26.50 21.77 -1.95
CA ALA A 154 27.84 21.47 -1.45
C ALA A 154 28.89 21.40 -2.57
N LYS A 155 28.57 20.73 -3.69
CA LYS A 155 29.46 20.65 -4.86
C LYS A 155 29.72 22.02 -5.48
N ARG A 156 28.70 22.89 -5.57
CA ARG A 156 28.86 24.28 -6.02
C ARG A 156 29.76 25.08 -5.08
N GLY A 157 29.62 24.91 -3.77
CA GLY A 157 30.49 25.53 -2.78
C GLY A 157 31.95 25.12 -2.93
N TYR A 158 32.20 23.81 -3.08
CA TYR A 158 33.54 23.28 -3.31
C TYR A 158 34.17 23.79 -4.61
N LEU A 159 33.39 23.84 -5.69
CA LEU A 159 33.86 24.37 -6.98
C LEU A 159 34.24 25.85 -6.89
N LYS A 160 33.47 26.67 -6.14
CA LYS A 160 33.83 28.07 -5.88
C LYS A 160 35.13 28.20 -5.08
N ALA A 161 35.34 27.34 -4.07
CA ALA A 161 36.59 27.34 -3.31
C ALA A 161 37.80 27.01 -4.20
N LEU A 162 37.69 25.97 -5.05
CA LEU A 162 38.72 25.64 -6.02
C LEU A 162 39.00 26.78 -7.02
N GLN A 163 37.95 27.48 -7.47
CA GLN A 163 38.10 28.63 -8.36
C GLN A 163 38.90 29.76 -7.70
N LEU A 164 38.63 30.06 -6.42
CA LEU A 164 39.38 31.07 -5.66
C LEU A 164 40.84 30.66 -5.43
N ASP A 165 41.09 29.39 -5.12
CA ASP A 165 42.46 28.88 -4.99
C ASP A 165 43.23 28.98 -6.31
N LEU A 166 42.61 28.65 -7.43
CA LEU A 166 43.22 28.76 -8.75
C LEU A 166 43.58 30.22 -9.08
N GLN A 167 42.67 31.16 -8.81
CA GLN A 167 42.95 32.60 -8.96
C GLN A 167 44.10 33.08 -8.06
N LYS A 168 44.18 32.56 -6.83
CA LYS A 168 45.29 32.87 -5.91
C LYS A 168 46.63 32.38 -6.45
N TYR A 169 46.69 31.18 -7.04
CA TYR A 169 47.91 30.67 -7.65
C TYR A 169 48.28 31.43 -8.93
N GLN A 170 47.30 31.81 -9.76
CA GLN A 170 47.54 32.66 -10.92
C GLN A 170 48.18 33.99 -10.54
N LYS A 171 47.61 34.69 -9.56
CA LYS A 171 48.17 35.96 -9.05
C LYS A 171 49.60 35.81 -8.52
N LYS A 172 49.87 34.74 -7.75
CA LYS A 172 51.23 34.47 -7.27
C LYS A 172 52.21 34.23 -8.41
N ASN A 173 51.80 33.50 -9.45
CA ASN A 173 52.64 33.29 -10.63
C ASN A 173 52.93 34.59 -11.36
N GLU A 174 51.92 35.44 -11.56
CA GLU A 174 52.11 36.79 -12.14
C GLU A 174 53.10 37.63 -11.32
N ASP A 175 52.99 37.60 -9.99
CA ASP A 175 53.93 38.27 -9.09
C ASP A 175 55.36 37.72 -9.24
N PHE A 176 55.52 36.40 -9.39
CA PHE A 176 56.82 35.77 -9.62
C PHE A 176 57.41 36.17 -10.98
N PHE A 177 56.63 36.12 -12.05
CA PHE A 177 57.06 36.56 -13.37
C PHE A 177 57.49 38.03 -13.35
N SER A 178 56.70 38.91 -12.72
CA SER A 178 57.06 40.32 -12.57
C SER A 178 58.39 40.51 -11.84
N LYS A 179 58.64 39.75 -10.76
CA LYS A 179 59.93 39.79 -10.03
C LYS A 179 61.10 39.30 -10.88
N ILE A 180 60.90 38.25 -11.68
CA ILE A 180 61.94 37.73 -12.59
C ILE A 180 62.24 38.78 -13.67
N SER A 181 61.21 39.32 -14.33
CA SER A 181 61.36 40.36 -15.34
C SER A 181 62.12 41.58 -14.80
N LYS A 182 61.75 42.09 -13.62
CA LYS A 182 62.48 43.19 -12.97
C LYS A 182 63.95 42.86 -12.72
N LYS A 183 64.26 41.63 -12.28
CA LYS A 183 65.66 41.21 -12.10
C LYS A 183 66.43 41.13 -13.42
N LEU A 184 65.79 40.63 -14.48
CA LEU A 184 66.39 40.60 -15.82
C LEU A 184 66.67 42.01 -16.33
N GLU A 185 65.72 42.94 -16.20
CA GLU A 185 65.90 44.36 -16.55
C GLU A 185 67.06 45.00 -15.76
N CYS A 186 67.17 44.72 -14.46
CA CYS A 186 68.30 45.15 -13.62
C CYS A 186 69.65 44.56 -14.09
N HIS A 187 69.66 43.30 -14.52
CA HIS A 187 70.87 42.67 -15.06
C HIS A 187 71.27 43.26 -16.40
N ASP A 188 70.32 43.48 -17.31
CA ASP A 188 70.58 44.08 -18.62
C ASP A 188 71.10 45.51 -18.50
N THR A 189 70.54 46.30 -17.58
CA THR A 189 71.03 47.65 -17.27
C THR A 189 72.45 47.61 -16.66
N PHE A 190 72.72 46.72 -15.71
CA PHE A 190 74.05 46.55 -15.13
C PHE A 190 75.11 46.12 -16.17
N VAL A 191 74.77 45.17 -17.06
CA VAL A 191 75.66 44.74 -18.15
C VAL A 191 75.91 45.89 -19.13
N SER A 192 74.89 46.68 -19.44
CA SER A 192 75.01 47.84 -20.32
C SER A 192 75.92 48.93 -19.72
N ASP A 193 75.80 49.20 -18.41
CA ASP A 193 76.66 50.15 -17.71
C ASP A 193 78.12 49.69 -17.64
N ILE A 194 78.37 48.38 -17.44
CA ILE A 194 79.72 47.82 -17.48
C ILE A 194 80.35 47.91 -18.88
N ILE A 195 79.58 47.63 -19.93
CA ILE A 195 80.09 47.69 -21.30
C ILE A 195 80.40 49.13 -21.73
N ASN A 196 79.61 50.10 -21.26
CA ASN A 196 79.86 51.53 -21.50
C ASN A 196 81.06 52.07 -20.68
N ASN A 197 81.36 51.45 -19.54
CA ASN A 197 82.56 51.71 -18.74
C ASN A 197 83.77 50.86 -19.17
N LYS A 198 83.94 50.60 -20.47
CA LYS A 198 85.26 50.21 -20.99
C LYS A 198 86.20 51.41 -20.85
N ILE A 199 86.89 51.48 -19.72
CA ILE A 199 88.02 52.40 -19.53
C ILE A 199 89.02 52.11 -20.66
N ASN A 200 89.27 53.12 -21.48
CA ASN A 200 90.30 53.08 -22.51
C ASN A 200 91.65 53.18 -21.79
N VAL A 201 92.28 52.04 -21.50
CA VAL A 201 93.53 51.93 -20.73
C VAL A 201 94.69 52.70 -21.39
N GLU A 202 94.55 53.11 -22.64
CA GLU A 202 95.54 53.89 -23.40
C GLU A 202 95.47 55.41 -23.19
N GLU A 203 94.43 55.95 -22.54
CA GLU A 203 94.27 57.41 -22.34
C GLU A 203 94.53 57.91 -20.91
N GLU A 204 94.84 57.01 -19.98
CA GLU A 204 95.12 57.38 -18.59
C GLU A 204 96.62 57.61 -18.40
N SER A 205 97.06 58.87 -18.60
CA SER A 205 98.42 59.28 -18.26
C SER A 205 98.55 59.35 -16.73
N TRP A 206 99.03 58.27 -16.12
CA TRP A 206 99.40 58.25 -14.70
C TRP A 206 100.49 59.29 -14.46
N THR A 207 100.16 60.38 -13.75
CA THR A 207 101.16 61.38 -13.32
C THR A 207 101.64 61.07 -11.91
N ASP A 208 102.95 61.16 -11.68
CA ASP A 208 103.66 60.87 -10.40
C ASP A 208 103.15 61.63 -9.16
N LYS A 209 102.14 62.49 -9.28
CA LYS A 209 101.49 63.16 -8.14
C LYS A 209 100.52 62.25 -7.39
N ASP A 210 100.05 61.16 -8.01
CA ASP A 210 99.06 60.25 -7.40
C ASP A 210 99.71 59.10 -6.60
N LEU A 211 101.05 59.04 -6.58
CA LEU A 211 101.84 58.02 -5.84
C LEU A 211 102.40 58.54 -4.51
N HIS A 212 102.14 59.79 -4.13
CA HIS A 212 102.58 60.31 -2.84
C HIS A 212 101.64 59.87 -1.71
N PHE A 213 102.05 58.83 -0.99
CA PHE A 213 101.55 58.50 0.34
C PHE A 213 101.92 59.62 1.32
N ASP A 214 100.92 60.31 1.88
CA ASP A 214 101.12 61.09 3.10
C ASP A 214 101.21 60.13 4.30
N GLU A 215 102.43 59.67 4.59
CA GLU A 215 102.79 59.24 5.94
C GLU A 215 102.82 60.46 6.86
N ILE A 216 101.88 60.57 7.81
CA ILE A 216 102.04 61.49 8.95
C ILE A 216 101.63 60.83 10.27
N LYS A 217 102.69 60.36 10.95
CA LYS A 217 102.99 60.29 12.40
C LYS A 217 102.01 59.68 13.39
#